data_AF-A0A0D8DJR1-F1
#
_entry.id   AF-A0A0D8DJR1-F1
#
_cell.length_a   1.000
_cell.length_b   1.000
_cell.length_c   1.000
_cell.angle_alpha   90.00
_cell.angle_beta   90.00
_cell.angle_gamma   90.00
#
_symmetry.space_group_name_H-M   'P 1'
#
loop_
_entity.id
_entity.type
_entity.pdbx_description
1 polymer ?
#
loop_
_entity_poly.entity_id
_entity_poly.type
_entity_poly.pdbx_seq_one_letter_code
_entity_poly.pdbx_strand_id
1 'polypeptide(L)'
;MRSQEFLKKHGKILVPVISTVISILIFVMALYVPEAIILVFAIPVVIFILMHYSGIYRFKPRFFGGLIVLIIMLLVVAGIYSTDFYHSSGVTTTSENQTYMETIISPFTQTSGYYNITVKTNYTGNINSSYINIVSSNYNKIYNYSSGEHETIGSYRLTYYHIKLPPGLYTVYFNISKKLYMESIGPVNVSAFTLYVYYIYAMADKYIIFLGILYIAGISIAYFMQKGNLNNNQLKK
;
A
#
# COMPACT_ATOMS: atom_id res chain seq x y z
N MET A 1 -28.25 33.76 -0.28
CA MET A 1 -28.09 32.58 0.60
C MET A 1 -26.60 32.40 0.88
N ARG A 2 -26.16 32.60 2.12
CA ARG A 2 -24.71 32.58 2.45
C ARG A 2 -24.21 31.13 2.39
N SER A 3 -23.04 30.90 1.81
CA SER A 3 -22.42 29.56 1.63
C SER A 3 -22.45 28.68 2.90
N GLN A 4 -22.37 29.30 4.07
CA GLN A 4 -22.48 28.64 5.38
C GLN A 4 -23.85 28.00 5.65
N GLU A 5 -24.95 28.63 5.21
CA GLU A 5 -26.30 28.08 5.38
C GLU A 5 -26.52 26.85 4.49
N PHE A 6 -25.98 26.89 3.27
CA PHE A 6 -26.01 25.75 2.35
C PHE A 6 -25.23 24.55 2.91
N LEU A 7 -24.01 24.78 3.41
CA LEU A 7 -23.19 23.74 4.03
C LEU A 7 -23.86 23.15 5.29
N LYS A 8 -24.50 23.97 6.12
CA LYS A 8 -25.26 23.45 7.27
C LYS A 8 -26.48 22.63 6.85
N LYS A 9 -27.18 23.04 5.78
CA LYS A 9 -28.37 22.35 5.27
C LYS A 9 -28.05 20.99 4.64
N HIS A 10 -26.93 20.89 3.92
CA HIS A 10 -26.54 19.68 3.16
C HIS A 10 -25.32 18.95 3.75
N GLY A 11 -24.81 19.39 4.90
CA GLY A 11 -23.55 18.91 5.49
C GLY A 11 -23.54 17.43 5.85
N LYS A 12 -24.71 16.82 6.09
CA LYS A 12 -24.81 15.37 6.36
C LYS A 12 -24.31 14.51 5.19
N ILE A 13 -24.43 14.99 3.96
CA ILE A 13 -24.01 14.28 2.74
C ILE A 13 -22.71 14.88 2.20
N LEU A 14 -22.62 16.21 2.12
CA LEU A 14 -21.44 16.89 1.56
C LEU A 14 -20.17 16.61 2.37
N VAL A 15 -20.24 16.55 3.70
CA VAL A 15 -19.05 16.34 4.53
C VAL A 15 -18.43 14.97 4.30
N PRO A 16 -19.16 13.84 4.37
CA PRO A 16 -18.60 12.54 4.01
C PRO A 16 -18.00 12.51 2.60
N VAL A 17 -18.68 13.08 1.61
CA VAL A 17 -18.21 13.09 0.21
C VAL A 17 -16.88 13.85 0.08
N ILE A 18 -16.83 15.09 0.58
CA ILE A 18 -15.61 15.92 0.51
C ILE A 18 -14.47 15.28 1.31
N SER A 19 -14.78 14.76 2.50
CA SER A 19 -13.78 14.07 3.33
C SER A 19 -13.21 12.85 2.62
N THR A 20 -14.06 12.08 1.93
CA THR A 20 -13.64 10.91 1.15
C THR A 20 -12.70 11.31 0.02
N VAL A 21 -13.08 12.32 -0.79
CA VAL A 21 -12.26 12.78 -1.91
C VAL A 21 -10.89 13.28 -1.43
N ILE A 22 -10.84 14.11 -0.39
CA ILE A 22 -9.58 14.63 0.14
C ILE A 22 -8.73 13.50 0.75
N SER A 23 -9.34 12.56 1.47
CA SER A 23 -8.61 11.45 2.10
C SER A 23 -8.02 10.50 1.05
N ILE A 24 -8.76 10.21 -0.03
CA ILE A 24 -8.24 9.45 -1.17
C ILE A 24 -7.05 10.18 -1.80
N LEU A 25 -7.16 11.49 -2.05
CA LEU A 25 -6.08 12.28 -2.65
C LEU A 25 -4.81 12.28 -1.79
N ILE A 26 -4.96 12.49 -0.48
CA ILE A 26 -3.84 12.42 0.49
C ILE A 26 -3.20 11.04 0.44
N PHE A 27 -4.01 9.97 0.48
CA PHE A 27 -3.49 8.61 0.52
C PHE A 27 -2.79 8.23 -0.78
N VAL A 28 -3.37 8.56 -1.94
CA VAL A 28 -2.76 8.31 -3.25
C VAL A 28 -1.43 9.07 -3.36
N MET A 29 -1.37 10.33 -2.93
CA MET A 29 -0.11 11.09 -2.90
C MET A 29 0.95 10.42 -2.03
N ALA A 30 0.55 9.90 -0.87
CA ALA A 30 1.42 9.15 0.04
C ALA A 30 1.94 7.82 -0.51
N LEU A 31 1.26 7.21 -1.49
CA LEU A 31 1.72 5.98 -2.15
C LEU A 31 2.85 6.24 -3.15
N TYR A 32 2.86 7.40 -3.80
CA TYR A 32 3.83 7.73 -4.86
C TYR A 32 4.99 8.61 -4.38
N VAL A 33 4.86 9.25 -3.22
CA VAL A 33 5.91 10.08 -2.61
C VAL A 33 6.32 9.46 -1.27
N PRO A 34 7.47 8.77 -1.17
CA PRO A 34 7.88 8.06 0.03
C PRO A 34 7.90 8.93 1.30
N GLU A 35 8.33 10.20 1.20
CA GLU A 35 8.33 11.12 2.35
C GLU A 35 6.91 11.57 2.76
N ALA A 36 5.93 11.44 1.87
CA ALA A 36 4.56 11.85 2.10
C ALA A 36 3.74 10.81 2.87
N ILE A 37 4.31 9.66 3.24
CA ILE A 37 3.59 8.63 4.01
C ILE A 37 3.05 9.15 5.35
N ILE A 38 3.72 10.14 5.93
CA ILE A 38 3.28 10.83 7.15
C ILE A 38 1.95 11.58 6.93
N LEU A 39 1.64 12.02 5.70
CA LEU A 39 0.39 12.70 5.39
C LEU A 39 -0.84 11.82 5.60
N VAL A 40 -0.70 10.49 5.55
CA VAL A 40 -1.80 9.55 5.84
C VAL A 40 -2.35 9.79 7.26
N PHE A 41 -1.53 10.25 8.21
CA PHE A 41 -1.98 10.60 9.56
C PHE A 41 -2.82 11.88 9.62
N ALA A 42 -2.84 12.70 8.58
CA ALA A 42 -3.71 13.86 8.49
C ALA A 42 -5.17 13.49 8.18
N ILE A 43 -5.44 12.27 7.69
CA ILE A 43 -6.78 11.83 7.27
C ILE A 43 -7.81 11.93 8.42
N PRO A 44 -7.57 11.36 9.62
CA PRO A 44 -8.45 11.55 10.78
C PRO A 44 -8.70 13.03 11.12
N VAL A 45 -7.67 13.87 11.01
CA VAL A 45 -7.73 15.30 11.33
C VAL A 45 -8.63 16.03 10.34
N VAL A 46 -8.47 15.79 9.04
CA VAL A 46 -9.30 16.37 7.98
C VAL A 46 -10.77 16.01 8.16
N ILE A 47 -11.06 14.72 8.38
CA ILE A 47 -12.44 14.24 8.61
C ILE A 47 -13.04 14.97 9.82
N PHE A 48 -12.30 15.03 10.93
CA PHE A 48 -12.75 15.67 12.14
C PHE A 48 -13.01 17.17 11.96
N ILE A 49 -12.08 17.89 11.33
CA ILE A 49 -12.19 19.33 11.06
C ILE A 49 -13.42 19.63 10.20
N LEU A 50 -13.63 18.89 9.11
CA LEU A 50 -14.76 19.10 8.21
C LEU A 50 -16.11 18.87 8.91
N MET A 51 -16.19 17.84 9.75
CA MET A 51 -17.39 17.59 10.57
C MET A 51 -17.60 18.67 11.63
N HIS A 52 -16.52 19.19 12.21
CA HIS A 52 -16.58 20.28 13.19
C HIS A 52 -17.12 21.57 12.57
N TYR A 53 -16.54 22.02 11.45
CA TYR A 53 -16.97 23.24 10.77
C TYR A 53 -18.39 23.16 10.23
N SER A 54 -18.86 21.96 9.89
CA SER A 54 -20.21 21.75 9.37
C SER A 54 -21.28 21.57 10.45
N GLY A 55 -20.92 21.73 11.73
CA GLY A 55 -21.86 21.69 12.84
C GLY A 55 -22.27 20.29 13.28
N ILE A 56 -21.60 19.25 12.81
CA ILE A 56 -21.86 17.86 13.21
C ILE A 56 -21.12 17.63 14.52
N TYR A 57 -21.67 18.05 15.67
CA TYR A 57 -20.99 17.96 16.97
C TYR A 57 -21.24 16.67 17.75
N ARG A 58 -22.34 15.98 17.45
CA ARG A 58 -22.74 14.78 18.20
C ARG A 58 -21.77 13.62 17.93
N PHE A 59 -21.50 12.81 18.95
CA PHE A 59 -20.61 11.66 18.86
C PHE A 59 -21.02 10.66 17.77
N LYS A 60 -22.27 10.16 17.82
CA LYS A 60 -22.78 9.14 16.89
C LYS A 60 -22.58 9.51 15.40
N PRO A 61 -23.05 10.68 14.91
CA PRO A 61 -22.88 11.01 13.50
C PRO A 61 -21.41 11.24 13.09
N ARG A 62 -20.54 11.69 13.99
CA ARG A 62 -19.10 11.75 13.71
C ARG A 62 -18.52 10.36 13.54
N PHE A 63 -18.77 9.48 14.52
CA PHE A 63 -18.27 8.11 14.50
C PHE A 63 -18.69 7.38 13.21
N PHE A 64 -19.99 7.34 12.91
CA PHE A 64 -20.48 6.65 11.71
C PHE A 64 -20.03 7.32 10.42
N GLY A 65 -20.04 8.67 10.37
CA GLY A 65 -19.58 9.41 9.19
C GLY A 65 -18.11 9.12 8.88
N GLY A 66 -17.24 9.12 9.88
CA GLY A 66 -15.81 8.88 9.68
C GLY A 66 -15.51 7.42 9.34
N LEU A 67 -16.22 6.47 9.96
CA LEU A 67 -16.09 5.06 9.61
C LEU A 67 -16.42 4.82 8.12
N ILE A 68 -17.50 5.40 7.62
CA ILE A 68 -17.90 5.30 6.20
C ILE A 68 -16.80 5.89 5.31
N VAL A 69 -16.27 7.06 5.64
CA VAL A 69 -15.17 7.70 4.89
C VAL A 69 -13.95 6.78 4.82
N LEU A 70 -13.54 6.19 5.95
CA LEU A 70 -12.38 5.29 6.01
C LEU A 70 -12.59 4.01 5.18
N ILE A 71 -13.79 3.43 5.22
CA ILE A 71 -14.13 2.23 4.43
C ILE A 71 -14.10 2.55 2.93
N ILE A 72 -14.77 3.63 2.49
CA ILE A 72 -14.81 3.99 1.07
C ILE A 72 -13.40 4.30 0.57
N MET A 73 -12.64 5.07 1.35
CA MET A 73 -11.24 5.38 1.03
C MET A 73 -10.43 4.10 0.84
N LEU A 74 -10.51 3.14 1.76
CA LEU A 74 -9.82 1.85 1.66
C LEU A 74 -10.16 1.14 0.35
N LEU A 75 -11.45 1.02 0.01
CA LEU A 75 -11.90 0.31 -1.19
C LEU A 75 -11.39 0.97 -2.47
N VAL A 76 -11.38 2.31 -2.53
CA VAL A 76 -10.92 3.04 -3.72
C VAL A 76 -9.40 2.96 -3.85
N VAL A 77 -8.68 3.21 -2.77
CA VAL A 77 -7.20 3.19 -2.77
C VAL A 77 -6.67 1.80 -3.10
N ALA A 78 -7.23 0.75 -2.50
CA ALA A 78 -6.87 -0.62 -2.85
C ALA A 78 -7.14 -0.92 -4.32
N GLY A 79 -8.21 -0.37 -4.90
CA GLY A 79 -8.54 -0.50 -6.32
C GLY A 79 -7.49 0.15 -7.22
N ILE A 80 -7.12 1.40 -6.91
CA ILE A 80 -6.07 2.14 -7.64
C ILE A 80 -4.75 1.38 -7.58
N TYR A 81 -4.31 1.03 -6.36
CA TYR A 81 -3.00 0.42 -6.16
C TYR A 81 -2.91 -1.00 -6.73
N SER A 82 -3.96 -1.81 -6.56
CA SER A 82 -3.99 -3.16 -7.15
C SER A 82 -3.96 -3.11 -8.67
N THR A 83 -4.66 -2.16 -9.29
CA THR A 83 -4.66 -1.99 -10.75
C THR A 83 -3.27 -1.57 -11.26
N ASP A 84 -2.67 -0.56 -10.63
CA ASP A 84 -1.33 -0.08 -10.95
C ASP A 84 -0.28 -1.20 -10.82
N PHE A 85 -0.32 -1.93 -9.71
CA PHE A 85 0.56 -3.07 -9.48
C PHE A 85 0.35 -4.18 -10.52
N TYR A 86 -0.89 -4.55 -10.83
CA TYR A 86 -1.22 -5.62 -11.79
C TYR A 86 -0.73 -5.32 -13.22
N HIS A 87 -0.60 -4.04 -13.56
CA HIS A 87 -0.10 -3.59 -14.87
C HIS A 87 1.37 -3.17 -14.86
N SER A 88 2.08 -3.33 -13.73
CA SER A 88 3.50 -3.01 -13.65
C SER A 88 4.37 -3.97 -14.48
N SER A 89 5.59 -3.53 -14.81
CA SER A 89 6.50 -4.25 -15.70
C SER A 89 7.21 -5.45 -15.05
N GLY A 90 7.03 -5.69 -13.75
CA GLY A 90 7.74 -6.74 -13.02
C GLY A 90 9.26 -6.56 -12.98
N VAL A 91 9.73 -5.33 -13.20
CA VAL A 91 11.14 -4.96 -13.19
C VAL A 91 11.49 -4.33 -11.84
N THR A 92 12.50 -4.87 -11.17
CA THR A 92 13.11 -4.22 -10.00
C THR A 92 14.59 -4.01 -10.29
N THR A 93 15.14 -2.87 -9.87
CA THR A 93 16.57 -2.57 -9.99
C THR A 93 17.13 -2.13 -8.65
N THR A 94 18.40 -2.45 -8.40
CA THR A 94 19.14 -1.94 -7.26
C THR A 94 20.62 -1.78 -7.63
N SER A 95 21.32 -0.93 -6.90
CA SER A 95 22.75 -0.72 -7.04
C SER A 95 23.39 -0.67 -5.66
N GLU A 96 24.26 -1.63 -5.37
CA GLU A 96 24.95 -1.73 -4.08
C GLU A 96 26.43 -2.02 -4.34
N ASN A 97 27.33 -1.30 -3.65
CA ASN A 97 28.78 -1.49 -3.80
C ASN A 97 29.26 -1.47 -5.27
N GLN A 98 28.74 -0.53 -6.07
CA GLN A 98 29.00 -0.40 -7.52
C GLN A 98 28.55 -1.61 -8.36
N THR A 99 27.82 -2.55 -7.75
CA THR A 99 27.19 -3.67 -8.43
C THR A 99 25.74 -3.33 -8.73
N TYR A 100 25.41 -3.25 -10.00
CA TYR A 100 24.05 -3.18 -10.51
C TYR A 100 23.42 -4.57 -10.52
N MET A 101 22.18 -4.65 -10.06
CA MET A 101 21.33 -5.83 -10.11
C MET A 101 19.95 -5.44 -10.63
N GLU A 102 19.42 -6.23 -11.53
CA GLU A 102 18.09 -6.06 -12.12
C GLU A 102 17.41 -7.42 -12.17
N THR A 103 16.16 -7.46 -11.74
CA THR A 103 15.27 -8.62 -11.87
C THR A 103 14.14 -8.24 -12.79
N ILE A 104 13.89 -9.06 -13.81
CA ILE A 104 12.83 -8.87 -14.79
C ILE A 104 11.96 -10.14 -14.75
N ILE A 105 10.66 -9.96 -14.54
CA ILE A 105 9.70 -11.06 -14.50
C ILE A 105 8.76 -10.94 -15.69
N SER A 106 8.75 -11.95 -16.56
CA SER A 106 7.92 -11.94 -17.77
C SER A 106 7.12 -13.24 -17.95
N PRO A 107 5.80 -13.16 -18.17
CA PRO A 107 4.97 -11.98 -17.91
C PRO A 107 4.86 -11.72 -16.40
N PHE A 108 4.68 -10.47 -15.97
CA PHE A 108 4.54 -10.17 -14.54
C PHE A 108 3.23 -10.73 -13.94
N THR A 109 2.13 -10.55 -14.66
CA THR A 109 0.79 -11.06 -14.33
C THR A 109 0.31 -12.05 -15.37
N GLN A 110 -0.18 -13.22 -14.92
CA GLN A 110 -0.88 -14.20 -15.76
C GLN A 110 -1.51 -15.30 -14.90
N THR A 111 -2.38 -16.12 -15.50
CA THR A 111 -3.01 -17.27 -14.84
C THR A 111 -2.41 -18.63 -15.23
N SER A 112 -1.51 -18.66 -16.21
CA SER A 112 -0.90 -19.92 -16.69
C SER A 112 0.12 -20.51 -15.72
N GLY A 113 0.70 -19.66 -14.88
CA GLY A 113 1.74 -20.01 -13.90
C GLY A 113 3.16 -20.14 -14.46
N TYR A 114 3.42 -19.92 -15.76
CA TYR A 114 4.74 -20.09 -16.38
C TYR A 114 5.54 -18.79 -16.55
N TYR A 115 6.52 -18.55 -15.69
CA TYR A 115 7.27 -17.30 -15.63
C TYR A 115 8.71 -17.48 -16.10
N ASN A 116 9.21 -16.46 -16.76
CA ASN A 116 10.64 -16.27 -17.00
C ASN A 116 11.12 -15.19 -16.04
N ILE A 117 11.97 -15.59 -15.10
CA ILE A 117 12.64 -14.65 -14.19
C ILE A 117 14.07 -14.48 -14.70
N THR A 118 14.36 -13.29 -15.19
CA THR A 118 15.69 -12.91 -15.65
C THR A 118 16.36 -12.08 -14.58
N VAL A 119 17.56 -12.48 -14.20
CA VAL A 119 18.40 -11.72 -13.29
C VAL A 119 19.63 -11.23 -14.04
N LYS A 120 19.84 -9.92 -14.04
CA LYS A 120 20.96 -9.26 -14.70
C LYS A 120 21.84 -8.60 -13.66
N THR A 121 23.15 -8.80 -13.75
CA THR A 121 24.11 -8.17 -12.86
C THR A 121 25.44 -7.88 -13.54
N ASN A 122 26.13 -6.82 -13.13
CA ASN A 122 27.52 -6.54 -13.51
C ASN A 122 28.54 -7.07 -12.49
N TYR A 123 28.11 -7.94 -11.55
CA TYR A 123 29.00 -8.50 -10.54
C TYR A 123 30.14 -9.31 -11.17
N THR A 124 31.38 -8.92 -10.87
CA THR A 124 32.59 -9.51 -11.48
C THR A 124 33.11 -10.73 -10.74
N GLY A 125 32.71 -10.93 -9.48
CA GLY A 125 33.14 -12.06 -8.65
C GLY A 125 32.57 -13.41 -9.09
N ASN A 126 32.92 -14.47 -8.35
CA ASN A 126 32.37 -15.81 -8.57
C ASN A 126 30.87 -15.81 -8.21
N ILE A 127 29.99 -16.14 -9.16
CA ILE A 127 28.53 -16.15 -9.02
C ILE A 127 27.94 -17.55 -8.77
N ASN A 128 28.75 -18.62 -8.77
CA ASN A 128 28.25 -20.01 -8.77
C ASN A 128 27.46 -20.38 -7.51
N SER A 129 27.66 -19.68 -6.39
CA SER A 129 26.90 -19.87 -5.15
C SER A 129 25.69 -18.94 -5.02
N SER A 130 25.34 -18.23 -6.09
CA SER A 130 24.17 -17.36 -6.15
C SER A 130 22.91 -18.16 -6.38
N TYR A 131 21.78 -17.60 -5.98
CA TYR A 131 20.49 -18.23 -6.13
C TYR A 131 19.37 -17.19 -6.10
N ILE A 132 18.23 -17.53 -6.70
CA ILE A 132 16.97 -16.88 -6.41
C ILE A 132 16.19 -17.70 -5.39
N ASN A 133 15.50 -17.04 -4.47
CA ASN A 133 14.53 -17.65 -3.59
C ASN A 133 13.17 -17.02 -3.85
N ILE A 134 12.18 -17.85 -4.21
CA ILE A 134 10.83 -17.40 -4.52
C ILE A 134 9.93 -17.81 -3.36
N VAL A 135 9.27 -16.81 -2.76
CA VAL A 135 8.51 -16.98 -1.54
C VAL A 135 7.09 -16.47 -1.72
N SER A 136 6.11 -17.20 -1.21
CA SER A 136 4.75 -16.75 -0.92
C SER A 136 4.29 -17.36 0.41
N SER A 137 3.06 -17.07 0.84
CA SER A 137 2.51 -17.59 2.11
C SER A 137 2.62 -19.10 2.27
N ASN A 138 2.50 -19.86 1.18
CA ASN A 138 2.53 -21.33 1.19
C ASN A 138 3.57 -21.91 0.22
N TYR A 139 4.55 -21.12 -0.21
CA TYR A 139 5.56 -21.56 -1.17
C TYR A 139 6.91 -20.95 -0.80
N ASN A 140 7.96 -21.76 -0.78
CA ASN A 140 9.32 -21.30 -0.55
C ASN A 140 10.26 -22.23 -1.31
N LYS A 141 10.89 -21.73 -2.37
CA LYS A 141 11.76 -22.55 -3.20
C LYS A 141 12.97 -21.77 -3.72
N ILE A 142 14.13 -22.39 -3.54
CA ILE A 142 15.42 -21.88 -4.00
C ILE A 142 15.74 -22.49 -5.36
N TYR A 143 16.18 -21.64 -6.28
CA TYR A 143 16.77 -22.01 -7.57
C TYR A 143 18.20 -21.49 -7.61
N ASN A 144 19.15 -22.42 -7.60
CA ASN A 144 20.57 -22.07 -7.66
C ASN A 144 20.93 -21.55 -9.05
N TYR A 145 22.00 -20.74 -9.13
CA TYR A 145 22.55 -20.24 -10.38
C TYR A 145 22.65 -21.35 -11.43
N SER A 146 23.24 -22.49 -11.10
CA SER A 146 23.42 -23.64 -11.99
C SER A 146 22.13 -24.27 -12.57
N SER A 147 20.95 -23.91 -12.06
CA SER A 147 19.66 -24.39 -12.57
C SER A 147 19.05 -23.47 -13.63
N GLY A 148 19.62 -22.27 -13.82
CA GLY A 148 19.21 -21.32 -14.85
C GLY A 148 20.05 -21.42 -16.12
N GLU A 149 19.55 -20.86 -17.20
CA GLU A 149 20.33 -20.60 -18.41
C GLU A 149 21.12 -19.29 -18.23
N HIS A 150 22.28 -19.18 -18.84
CA HIS A 150 23.18 -18.05 -18.63
C HIS A 150 23.65 -17.45 -19.94
N GLU A 151 23.69 -16.12 -19.99
CA GLU A 151 24.27 -15.35 -21.09
C GLU A 151 25.13 -14.23 -20.54
N THR A 152 26.16 -13.82 -21.27
CA THR A 152 26.94 -12.62 -20.94
C THR A 152 26.84 -11.63 -22.09
N ILE A 153 26.34 -10.43 -21.79
CA ILE A 153 26.15 -9.34 -22.75
C ILE A 153 26.96 -8.13 -22.26
N GLY A 154 28.09 -7.86 -22.92
CA GLY A 154 29.04 -6.82 -22.50
C GLY A 154 29.58 -7.10 -21.09
N SER A 155 29.38 -6.16 -20.17
CA SER A 155 29.78 -6.30 -18.75
C SER A 155 28.72 -6.96 -17.87
N TYR A 156 27.57 -7.34 -18.42
CA TYR A 156 26.47 -7.93 -17.66
C TYR A 156 26.39 -9.43 -17.85
N ARG A 157 26.14 -10.15 -16.76
CA ARG A 157 25.73 -11.55 -16.74
C ARG A 157 24.23 -11.62 -16.54
N LEU A 158 23.55 -12.36 -17.40
CA LEU A 158 22.12 -12.62 -17.35
C LEU A 158 21.91 -14.09 -16.97
N THR A 159 20.93 -14.32 -16.11
CA THR A 159 20.49 -15.67 -15.73
C THR A 159 18.99 -15.77 -15.90
N TYR A 160 18.54 -16.78 -16.64
CA TYR A 160 17.14 -17.01 -16.96
C TYR A 160 16.64 -18.23 -16.20
N TYR A 161 15.54 -18.06 -15.47
CA TYR A 161 14.87 -19.15 -14.79
C TYR A 161 13.47 -19.33 -15.36
N HIS A 162 13.23 -20.49 -15.97
CA HIS A 162 11.92 -20.91 -16.45
C HIS A 162 11.17 -21.65 -15.33
N ILE A 163 10.13 -21.05 -14.79
CA ILE A 163 9.52 -21.51 -13.54
C ILE A 163 8.01 -21.64 -13.70
N LYS A 164 7.47 -22.78 -13.24
CA LYS A 164 6.04 -22.96 -13.04
C LYS A 164 5.68 -22.72 -11.58
N LEU A 165 4.85 -21.72 -11.31
CA LEU A 165 4.38 -21.38 -9.96
C LEU A 165 2.90 -21.76 -9.80
N PRO A 166 2.49 -22.22 -8.60
CA PRO A 166 1.08 -22.34 -8.28
C PRO A 166 0.41 -20.95 -8.19
N PRO A 167 -0.92 -20.87 -8.03
CA PRO A 167 -1.59 -19.60 -7.82
C PRO A 167 -1.10 -18.91 -6.54
N GLY A 168 -0.79 -17.62 -6.62
CA GLY A 168 -0.26 -16.87 -5.49
C GLY A 168 0.34 -15.51 -5.84
N LEU A 169 0.69 -14.75 -4.79
CA LEU A 169 1.49 -13.53 -4.84
C LEU A 169 2.87 -13.85 -4.32
N TYR A 170 3.90 -13.51 -5.09
CA TYR A 170 5.26 -13.93 -4.80
C TYR A 170 6.16 -12.73 -4.52
N THR A 171 7.22 -12.98 -3.76
CA THR A 171 8.40 -12.13 -3.64
C THR A 171 9.60 -12.94 -4.12
N VAL A 172 10.52 -12.27 -4.82
CA VAL A 172 11.75 -12.90 -5.32
C VAL A 172 12.93 -12.26 -4.63
N TYR A 173 13.74 -13.10 -3.97
CA TYR A 173 14.98 -12.69 -3.36
C TYR A 173 16.14 -13.20 -4.19
N PHE A 174 16.97 -12.30 -4.68
CA PHE A 174 18.19 -12.67 -5.36
C PHE A 174 19.39 -12.46 -4.44
N ASN A 175 20.18 -13.52 -4.28
CA ASN A 175 21.40 -13.51 -3.50
C ASN A 175 22.60 -13.77 -4.41
N ILE A 176 23.50 -12.79 -4.53
CA ILE A 176 24.78 -12.99 -5.21
C ILE A 176 25.81 -13.43 -4.20
N SER A 177 26.25 -14.68 -4.33
CA SER A 177 27.39 -15.25 -3.61
C SER A 177 27.39 -15.03 -2.10
N LYS A 178 26.17 -14.98 -1.52
CA LYS A 178 25.89 -14.71 -0.10
C LYS A 178 26.40 -13.34 0.41
N LYS A 179 26.73 -12.40 -0.46
CA LYS A 179 27.28 -11.08 -0.10
C LYS A 179 26.36 -9.92 -0.49
N LEU A 180 25.76 -10.00 -1.67
CA LEU A 180 24.82 -8.97 -2.15
C LEU A 180 23.43 -9.58 -2.21
N TYR A 181 22.45 -8.75 -1.87
CA TYR A 181 21.07 -9.17 -1.76
C TYR A 181 20.16 -8.14 -2.43
N MET A 182 19.17 -8.65 -3.14
CA MET A 182 18.13 -7.85 -3.75
C MET A 182 16.77 -8.48 -3.46
N GLU A 183 15.87 -7.69 -2.90
CA GLU A 183 14.45 -8.01 -2.85
C GLU A 183 13.76 -7.42 -4.09
N SER A 184 12.98 -8.23 -4.77
CA SER A 184 12.16 -7.85 -5.91
C SER A 184 10.71 -8.23 -5.63
N ILE A 185 9.79 -7.37 -6.07
CA ILE A 185 8.40 -7.80 -6.27
C ILE A 185 8.43 -9.06 -7.16
N GLY A 186 7.66 -10.08 -6.80
CA GLY A 186 7.64 -11.35 -7.51
C GLY A 186 6.45 -11.48 -8.45
N PRO A 187 6.38 -12.59 -9.20
CA PRO A 187 5.29 -12.83 -10.14
C PRO A 187 3.92 -12.82 -9.46
N VAL A 188 2.89 -12.48 -10.22
CA VAL A 188 1.49 -12.50 -9.76
C VAL A 188 0.75 -13.58 -10.54
N ASN A 189 0.40 -14.67 -9.85
CA ASN A 189 -0.38 -15.79 -10.39
C ASN A 189 -1.77 -15.84 -9.76
N VAL A 190 -2.49 -14.73 -9.80
CA VAL A 190 -3.87 -14.64 -9.33
C VAL A 190 -4.65 -13.67 -10.21
N SER A 191 -5.98 -13.70 -10.14
CA SER A 191 -6.81 -12.73 -10.84
C SER A 191 -6.62 -11.32 -10.27
N ALA A 192 -6.87 -10.28 -11.10
CA ALA A 192 -6.88 -8.90 -10.65
C ALA A 192 -7.83 -8.67 -9.46
N PHE A 193 -8.98 -9.35 -9.44
CA PHE A 193 -9.92 -9.29 -8.32
C PHE A 193 -9.34 -9.88 -7.02
N THR A 194 -8.62 -11.00 -7.11
CA THR A 194 -7.94 -11.60 -5.96
C THR A 194 -6.86 -10.66 -5.40
N LEU A 195 -6.09 -10.02 -6.28
CA LEU A 195 -5.10 -9.03 -5.89
C LEU A 195 -5.75 -7.80 -5.23
N TYR A 196 -6.87 -7.32 -5.77
CA TYR A 196 -7.66 -6.24 -5.16
C TYR A 196 -8.10 -6.57 -3.73
N VAL A 197 -8.69 -7.74 -3.52
CA VAL A 197 -9.12 -8.21 -2.19
C VAL A 197 -7.92 -8.32 -1.24
N TYR A 198 -6.79 -8.84 -1.70
CA TYR A 198 -5.56 -8.89 -0.91
C TYR A 198 -5.13 -7.49 -0.45
N TYR A 199 -5.12 -6.50 -1.35
CA TYR A 199 -4.75 -5.13 -0.97
C TYR A 199 -5.76 -4.46 -0.03
N ILE A 200 -7.06 -4.77 -0.13
CA ILE A 200 -8.03 -4.33 0.87
C ILE A 200 -7.60 -4.81 2.26
N TYR A 201 -7.30 -6.10 2.42
CA TYR A 201 -6.89 -6.64 3.71
C TYR A 201 -5.55 -6.09 4.18
N ALA A 202 -4.54 -6.05 3.31
CA ALA A 202 -3.20 -5.57 3.65
C ALA A 202 -3.20 -4.09 4.05
N MET A 203 -3.96 -3.23 3.35
CA MET A 203 -4.08 -1.82 3.69
C MET A 203 -4.96 -1.60 4.93
N ALA A 204 -5.99 -2.42 5.13
CA ALA A 204 -6.81 -2.36 6.33
C ALA A 204 -5.97 -2.60 7.59
N ASP A 205 -5.17 -3.67 7.57
CA ASP A 205 -4.27 -4.06 8.65
C ASP A 205 -3.19 -2.99 8.90
N LYS A 206 -2.51 -2.56 7.84
CA LYS A 206 -1.38 -1.62 7.95
C LYS A 206 -1.78 -0.19 8.33
N TYR A 207 -2.91 0.32 7.82
CA TYR A 207 -3.25 1.73 7.95
C TYR A 207 -4.62 1.98 8.61
N ILE A 208 -5.68 1.31 8.17
CA ILE A 208 -7.05 1.68 8.58
C ILE A 208 -7.30 1.44 10.06
N ILE A 209 -6.78 0.35 10.64
CA ILE A 209 -6.93 0.09 12.07
C ILE A 209 -6.32 1.25 12.88
N PHE A 210 -5.10 1.64 12.55
CA PHE A 210 -4.40 2.72 13.24
C PHE A 210 -5.09 4.07 13.06
N LEU A 211 -5.48 4.43 11.83
CA LEU A 211 -6.22 5.67 11.55
C LEU A 211 -7.58 5.70 12.24
N GLY A 212 -8.26 4.55 12.31
CA GLY A 212 -9.52 4.39 13.03
C GLY A 212 -9.37 4.65 14.52
N ILE A 213 -8.32 4.11 15.15
CA ILE A 213 -8.01 4.35 16.57
C ILE A 213 -7.76 5.84 16.82
N LEU A 214 -6.89 6.48 16.02
CA LEU A 214 -6.61 7.91 16.13
C LEU A 214 -7.88 8.75 15.98
N TYR A 215 -8.72 8.41 15.02
CA TYR A 215 -9.98 9.11 14.77
C TYR A 215 -10.95 8.99 15.95
N ILE A 216 -11.13 7.79 16.48
CA ILE A 216 -12.00 7.53 17.63
C ILE A 216 -11.49 8.26 18.88
N ALA A 217 -10.17 8.24 19.11
CA ALA A 217 -9.55 8.99 20.19
C ALA A 217 -9.85 10.49 20.07
N GLY A 218 -9.67 11.07 18.88
CA GLY A 218 -9.98 12.47 18.60
C GLY A 218 -11.45 12.83 18.86
N ILE A 219 -12.40 12.01 18.41
CA ILE A 219 -13.83 12.23 18.70
C ILE A 219 -14.10 12.17 20.21
N SER A 220 -13.49 11.21 20.91
CA SER A 220 -13.72 10.99 22.33
C SER A 220 -13.22 12.17 23.16
N ILE A 221 -12.01 12.65 22.89
CA ILE A 221 -11.44 13.86 23.54
C ILE A 221 -12.36 15.05 23.33
N ALA A 222 -12.81 15.28 22.08
CA ALA A 222 -13.69 16.40 21.77
C ALA A 222 -15.04 16.31 22.51
N TYR A 223 -15.60 15.11 22.64
CA TYR A 223 -16.84 14.88 23.37
C TYR A 223 -16.68 15.20 24.87
N PHE A 224 -15.61 14.72 25.51
CA PHE A 224 -15.37 14.98 26.93
C PHE A 224 -15.07 16.45 27.22
N MET A 225 -14.29 17.13 26.37
CA MET A 225 -14.05 18.58 26.50
C MET A 225 -15.36 19.38 26.41
N GLN A 226 -16.26 19.01 25.49
CA GLN A 226 -17.55 19.68 25.36
C GLN A 226 -18.43 19.48 26.61
N LYS A 227 -18.46 18.27 27.18
CA LYS A 227 -19.23 17.97 28.38
C LYS A 227 -18.69 18.69 29.62
N GLY A 228 -17.37 18.75 29.78
CA GLY A 228 -16.73 19.47 30.89
C GLY A 228 -17.05 20.97 30.89
N ASN A 229 -17.04 21.62 29.72
CA ASN A 229 -17.39 23.04 29.60
C ASN A 229 -18.87 23.33 29.92
N LEU A 230 -19.79 22.42 29.58
CA LEU A 230 -21.21 22.55 29.93
C LEU A 230 -21.43 22.50 31.44
N ASN A 231 -20.77 21.57 32.14
CA ASN A 231 -20.87 21.44 33.59
C ASN A 231 -20.29 22.66 34.33
N ASN A 232 -19.15 23.20 33.88
CA ASN A 232 -18.54 24.39 34.47
C ASN A 232 -19.42 25.65 34.30
N ASN A 233 -20.19 25.75 33.22
CA ASN A 233 -21.10 26.87 33.00
C ASN A 233 -22.41 26.76 33.80
N GLN A 234 -22.82 25.55 34.19
CA GLN A 234 -23.96 25.34 35.08
C GLN A 234 -23.60 25.62 36.55
N LEU A 235 -22.37 25.35 36.97
CA LEU A 235 -21.87 25.66 38.32
C LEU A 235 -21.61 27.16 38.57
N LYS A 236 -21.59 27.98 37.51
CA LYS A 236 -21.39 29.43 37.57
C LYS A 236 -22.69 30.24 37.51
N LYS A 237 -23.85 29.59 37.51
CA LYS A 237 -25.18 30.20 37.61
C LYS A 237 -25.81 29.86 38.94
#